data_AF-A0A9D5UBR2-F1
#
_entry.id   AF-A0A9D5UBR2-F1
#
_cell.length_a   1.000
_cell.length_b   1.000
_cell.length_c   1.000
_cell.angle_alpha   90.00
_cell.angle_beta   90.00
_cell.angle_gamma   90.00
#
_symmetry.space_group_name_H-M   'P 1'
#
loop_
_entity.id
_entity.type
_entity.pdbx_description
1 polymer ?
#
loop_
_entity_poly.entity_id
_entity_poly.type
_entity_poly.pdbx_seq_one_letter_code
_entity_poly.pdbx_strand_id
1 'polypeptide(L)'
;MRGLALALIIIGIVALSPPARAVDESGALPLPVKSVDAATVTPLLDPDAPAWSDAPESLLRFNRTPPLYVGDATDDGHRPEVRMRALRLPDGSLVLCARWSDATKTTSGRGVRYPDAGDPHIYPIHTENTGAFPDAFCAMVPKRRGPQSPYPSMMMGEKADPVELYYWRAGVGLELLAAHGRASTAPGGTAQPFAARYHDGGWTLIVVLPSLTPKTPLCFAVWDGERQQRDGLKYFSLWYEAQ
;
A
#
# COMPACT_ATOMS: atom_id res chain seq x y z
N MET A 1 -52.98 10.96 72.01
CA MET A 1 -51.62 10.50 71.65
C MET A 1 -51.73 9.22 70.84
N ARG A 2 -51.47 9.29 69.53
CA ARG A 2 -50.84 8.26 68.68
C ARG A 2 -50.81 8.82 67.26
N GLY A 3 -49.61 9.18 66.81
CA GLY A 3 -49.33 9.87 65.56
C GLY A 3 -49.44 8.94 64.36
N LEU A 4 -49.89 9.52 63.26
CA LEU A 4 -49.93 8.93 61.93
C LEU A 4 -48.54 9.05 61.31
N ALA A 5 -47.86 7.93 61.04
CA ALA A 5 -46.58 7.92 60.35
C ALA A 5 -46.83 7.85 58.83
N LEU A 6 -46.49 8.93 58.12
CA LEU A 6 -46.52 9.01 56.67
C LEU A 6 -45.19 8.47 56.12
N ALA A 7 -45.21 7.31 55.46
CA ALA A 7 -44.05 6.76 54.79
C ALA A 7 -43.91 7.41 53.39
N LEU A 8 -42.89 8.25 53.22
CA LEU A 8 -42.54 8.86 51.94
C LEU A 8 -41.71 7.87 51.12
N ILE A 9 -42.26 7.36 50.01
CA ILE A 9 -41.51 6.53 49.06
C ILE A 9 -40.86 7.47 48.04
N ILE A 10 -39.54 7.61 48.11
CA ILE A 10 -38.73 8.32 47.11
C ILE A 10 -38.41 7.31 46.00
N ILE A 11 -39.08 7.45 44.85
CA ILE A 11 -38.73 6.70 43.63
C ILE A 11 -37.59 7.46 42.95
N GLY A 12 -36.37 6.96 43.11
CA GLY A 12 -35.19 7.47 42.40
C GLY A 12 -35.24 7.03 40.93
N ILE A 13 -35.38 7.99 40.02
CA ILE A 13 -35.18 7.76 38.58
C ILE A 13 -33.67 7.58 38.35
N VAL A 14 -33.24 6.35 38.15
CA VAL A 14 -31.89 6.06 37.64
C VAL A 14 -31.89 6.37 36.16
N ALA A 15 -31.30 7.51 35.78
CA ALA A 15 -30.99 7.80 34.39
C ALA A 15 -29.92 6.82 33.91
N LEU A 16 -30.33 5.76 33.23
CA LEU A 16 -29.43 4.87 32.49
C LEU A 16 -28.87 5.67 31.32
N SER A 17 -27.63 6.15 31.45
CA SER A 17 -26.86 6.62 30.30
C SER A 17 -26.85 5.51 29.26
N PRO A 18 -27.18 5.79 27.98
CA PRO A 18 -27.04 4.79 26.94
C PRO A 18 -25.59 4.29 26.93
N PRO A 19 -25.35 2.99 26.71
CA PRO A 19 -23.99 2.48 26.62
C PRO A 19 -23.26 3.30 25.56
N ALA A 20 -22.14 3.91 25.94
CA ALA A 20 -21.23 4.52 25.00
C ALA A 20 -20.94 3.44 23.95
N ARG A 21 -21.41 3.63 22.72
CA ARG A 21 -21.02 2.79 21.59
C ARG A 21 -19.50 2.87 21.56
N ALA A 22 -18.84 1.75 21.86
CA ALA A 22 -17.44 1.59 21.52
C ALA A 22 -17.34 1.95 20.03
N VAL A 23 -16.62 3.02 19.72
CA VAL A 23 -16.26 3.30 18.34
C VAL A 23 -15.43 2.07 17.96
N ASP A 24 -15.86 1.35 16.93
CA ASP A 24 -15.13 0.21 16.40
C ASP A 24 -13.80 0.77 15.88
N GLU A 25 -12.77 0.75 16.73
CA GLU A 25 -11.46 1.25 16.37
C GLU A 25 -10.89 0.29 15.32
N SER A 26 -10.66 0.84 14.13
CA SER A 26 -10.03 0.10 13.04
C SER A 26 -8.70 -0.47 13.51
N GLY A 27 -8.46 -1.76 13.26
CA GLY A 27 -7.17 -2.40 13.47
C GLY A 27 -6.07 -1.94 12.51
N ALA A 28 -6.39 -1.05 11.56
CA ALA A 28 -5.44 -0.49 10.61
C ALA A 28 -4.70 0.73 11.18
N LEU A 29 -3.49 0.93 10.69
CA LEU A 29 -2.69 2.10 11.02
C LEU A 29 -3.22 3.34 10.28
N PRO A 30 -3.23 4.53 10.90
CA PRO A 30 -3.64 5.74 10.19
C PRO A 30 -2.58 6.13 9.15
N LEU A 31 -3.03 6.48 7.94
CA LEU A 31 -2.25 7.18 6.93
C LEU A 31 -2.89 8.55 6.70
N PRO A 32 -2.35 9.64 7.28
CA PRO A 32 -2.90 10.97 7.12
C PRO A 32 -2.83 11.44 5.67
N VAL A 33 -3.90 12.07 5.21
CA VAL A 33 -4.05 12.55 3.84
C VAL A 33 -4.41 14.03 3.83
N LYS A 34 -3.75 14.80 2.97
CA LYS A 34 -4.12 16.20 2.70
C LYS A 34 -5.03 16.26 1.47
N SER A 35 -6.23 16.79 1.62
CA SER A 35 -7.07 17.13 0.47
C SER A 35 -6.48 18.31 -0.29
N VAL A 36 -6.50 18.24 -1.62
CA VAL A 36 -6.02 19.31 -2.50
C VAL A 36 -7.05 19.64 -3.57
N ASP A 37 -7.13 20.91 -3.95
CA ASP A 37 -7.99 21.39 -5.01
C ASP A 37 -7.22 21.47 -6.34
N ALA A 38 -6.74 20.32 -6.80
CA ALA A 38 -6.06 20.20 -8.08
C ALA A 38 -7.01 19.57 -9.10
N ALA A 39 -7.22 20.25 -10.23
CA ALA A 39 -8.09 19.75 -11.30
C ALA A 39 -7.48 18.56 -12.06
N THR A 40 -6.15 18.41 -12.04
CA THR A 40 -5.43 17.33 -12.73
C THR A 40 -4.28 16.81 -11.87
N VAL A 41 -3.88 15.56 -12.13
CA VAL A 41 -2.80 14.92 -11.37
C VAL A 41 -1.39 15.28 -11.85
N THR A 42 -1.25 15.79 -13.07
CA THR A 42 0.04 16.04 -13.72
C THR A 42 1.00 16.89 -12.87
N PRO A 43 0.57 18.03 -12.27
CA PRO A 43 1.47 18.82 -11.42
C PRO A 43 1.91 18.08 -10.16
N LEU A 44 1.12 17.11 -9.69
CA LEU A 44 1.41 16.32 -8.48
C LEU A 44 2.41 15.19 -8.75
N LEU A 45 2.72 14.90 -10.02
CA LEU A 45 3.76 13.94 -10.40
C LEU A 45 5.18 14.50 -10.23
N ASP A 46 5.32 15.79 -9.93
CA ASP A 46 6.58 16.37 -9.49
C ASP A 46 6.68 16.25 -7.95
N PRO A 47 7.68 15.51 -7.41
CA PRO A 47 7.87 15.37 -5.96
C PRO A 47 8.24 16.68 -5.25
N ASP A 48 8.67 17.70 -5.99
CA ASP A 48 9.00 19.02 -5.46
C ASP A 48 7.84 20.02 -5.59
N ALA A 49 6.68 19.56 -6.11
CA ALA A 49 5.48 20.40 -6.21
C ALA A 49 5.06 20.94 -4.82
N PRO A 50 4.66 22.22 -4.72
CA PRO A 50 4.29 22.83 -3.44
C PRO A 50 3.18 22.09 -2.68
N ALA A 51 2.30 21.36 -3.38
CA ALA A 51 1.26 20.56 -2.74
C ALA A 51 1.83 19.54 -1.73
N TRP A 52 3.04 19.03 -1.98
CA TRP A 52 3.69 18.06 -1.12
C TRP A 52 4.28 18.65 0.15
N SER A 53 4.68 19.93 0.18
CA SER A 53 5.43 20.52 1.31
C SER A 53 4.67 20.40 2.63
N ASP A 54 3.36 20.69 2.60
CA ASP A 54 2.50 20.67 3.79
C ASP A 54 1.65 19.39 3.88
N ALA A 55 1.88 18.41 3.03
CA ALA A 55 1.29 17.09 3.20
C ALA A 55 1.94 16.38 4.40
N PRO A 56 1.17 15.82 5.34
CA PRO A 56 1.74 15.08 6.46
C PRO A 56 2.60 13.91 5.98
N GLU A 57 3.69 13.66 6.68
CA GLU A 57 4.60 12.56 6.39
C GLU A 57 4.47 11.47 7.45
N SER A 58 4.35 10.22 6.99
CA SER A 58 4.27 9.03 7.84
C SER A 58 5.42 8.09 7.55
N LEU A 59 6.05 7.57 8.60
CA LEU A 59 6.97 6.43 8.47
C LEU A 59 6.15 5.15 8.39
N LEU A 60 6.28 4.42 7.28
CA LEU A 60 5.61 3.14 7.10
C LEU A 60 6.29 2.05 7.95
N ARG A 61 5.46 1.18 8.54
CA ARG A 61 5.91 0.07 9.39
C ARG A 61 5.93 -1.21 8.60
N PHE A 62 7.12 -1.73 8.38
CA PHE A 62 7.34 -2.95 7.62
C PHE A 62 7.68 -4.15 8.49
N ASN A 63 7.22 -5.31 8.04
CA ASN A 63 7.57 -6.63 8.51
C ASN A 63 8.28 -7.37 7.39
N ARG A 64 9.23 -8.23 7.73
CA ARG A 64 9.83 -9.13 6.76
C ARG A 64 8.85 -10.26 6.46
N THR A 65 8.70 -10.64 5.20
CA THR A 65 7.98 -11.87 4.89
C THR A 65 8.71 -13.08 5.49
N PRO A 66 7.99 -14.08 6.03
CA PRO A 66 8.62 -15.31 6.48
C PRO A 66 9.46 -15.94 5.35
N PRO A 67 10.58 -16.61 5.67
CA PRO A 67 11.36 -17.36 4.69
C PRO A 67 10.47 -18.25 3.84
N LEU A 68 10.65 -18.21 2.53
CA LEU A 68 9.83 -18.94 1.57
C LEU A 68 10.54 -20.19 1.04
N TYR A 69 11.87 -20.13 0.98
CA TYR A 69 12.71 -21.19 0.43
C TYR A 69 13.73 -21.67 1.47
N VAL A 70 14.12 -22.94 1.34
CA VAL A 70 15.20 -23.51 2.14
C VAL A 70 16.49 -22.76 1.78
N GLY A 71 17.18 -22.23 2.79
CA GLY A 71 18.39 -21.44 2.59
C GLY A 71 18.17 -19.94 2.41
N ASP A 72 16.93 -19.46 2.42
CA ASP A 72 16.66 -18.02 2.53
C ASP A 72 17.35 -17.46 3.79
N ALA A 73 17.97 -16.29 3.64
CA ALA A 73 18.61 -15.61 4.75
C ALA A 73 17.61 -15.38 5.90
N THR A 74 18.07 -15.60 7.13
CA THR A 74 17.30 -15.27 8.33
C THR A 74 17.00 -13.77 8.39
N ASP A 75 15.94 -13.43 9.13
CA ASP A 75 15.66 -12.02 9.43
C ASP A 75 16.82 -11.41 10.20
N ASP A 76 17.42 -10.36 9.63
CA ASP A 76 18.54 -9.60 10.18
C ASP A 76 18.07 -8.45 11.10
N GLY A 77 16.75 -8.29 11.25
CA GLY A 77 16.14 -7.23 12.05
C GLY A 77 16.14 -5.86 11.37
N HIS A 78 16.82 -5.72 10.23
CA HIS A 78 16.79 -4.48 9.45
C HIS A 78 15.40 -4.28 8.84
N ARG A 79 14.91 -3.04 8.84
CA ARG A 79 13.63 -2.65 8.24
C ARG A 79 13.85 -1.42 7.35
N PRO A 80 13.26 -1.39 6.14
CA PRO A 80 13.35 -0.23 5.28
C PRO A 80 12.58 0.95 5.89
N GLU A 81 13.18 2.13 5.85
CA GLU A 81 12.55 3.38 6.26
C GLU A 81 11.87 4.05 5.05
N VAL A 82 10.63 3.67 4.78
CA VAL A 82 9.84 4.35 3.73
C VAL A 82 8.97 5.43 4.37
N ARG A 83 9.20 6.67 3.96
CA ARG A 83 8.37 7.83 4.29
C ARG A 83 7.28 7.98 3.24
N MET A 84 6.05 8.20 3.67
CA MET A 84 4.88 8.33 2.81
C MET A 84 4.18 9.66 3.06
N ARG A 85 3.89 10.37 1.98
CA ARG A 85 2.91 11.47 1.96
C ARG A 85 1.75 11.07 1.06
N ALA A 86 0.55 11.51 1.39
CA ALA A 86 -0.64 11.21 0.62
C ALA A 86 -1.48 12.47 0.39
N LEU A 87 -1.93 12.66 -0.85
CA LEU A 87 -2.85 13.71 -1.25
C LEU A 87 -4.15 13.12 -1.77
N ARG A 88 -5.27 13.77 -1.49
CA ARG A 88 -6.60 13.39 -2.02
C ARG A 88 -7.08 14.43 -3.01
N LEU A 89 -7.41 13.96 -4.21
CA LEU A 89 -8.03 14.76 -5.27
C LEU A 89 -9.57 14.81 -5.10
N PRO A 90 -10.25 15.81 -5.70
CA PRO A 90 -11.71 15.94 -5.61
C PRO A 90 -12.49 14.75 -6.20
N ASP A 91 -11.90 14.04 -7.17
CA ASP A 91 -12.47 12.84 -7.80
C ASP A 91 -12.37 11.57 -6.92
N GLY A 92 -11.78 11.69 -5.72
CA GLY A 92 -11.56 10.59 -4.79
C GLY A 92 -10.28 9.81 -5.03
N SER A 93 -9.47 10.16 -6.03
CA SER A 93 -8.16 9.57 -6.25
C SER A 93 -7.20 9.92 -5.11
N LEU A 94 -6.34 8.96 -4.76
CA LEU A 94 -5.25 9.15 -3.80
C LEU A 94 -3.93 9.20 -4.56
N VAL A 95 -3.14 10.24 -4.34
CA VAL A 95 -1.78 10.35 -4.87
C VAL A 95 -0.81 10.07 -3.74
N LEU A 96 -0.01 9.02 -3.88
CA LEU A 96 0.99 8.61 -2.90
C LEU A 96 2.36 9.12 -3.33
N CYS A 97 3.16 9.63 -2.40
CA CYS A 97 4.57 9.93 -2.58
C CYS A 97 5.38 9.16 -1.55
N ALA A 98 6.01 8.07 -2.01
CA ALA A 98 6.87 7.21 -1.21
C ALA A 98 8.34 7.63 -1.39
N ARG A 99 9.09 7.71 -0.29
CA ARG A 99 10.52 8.03 -0.29
C ARG A 99 11.28 7.05 0.59
N TRP A 100 12.36 6.48 0.09
CA TRP A 100 13.21 5.59 0.87
C TRP A 100 14.66 5.68 0.42
N SER A 101 15.58 5.44 1.36
CA SER A 101 16.99 5.33 1.06
C SER A 101 17.31 3.99 0.42
N ASP A 102 18.18 4.01 -0.56
CA ASP A 102 18.73 2.86 -1.26
C ASP A 102 20.09 3.30 -1.81
N ALA A 103 21.15 2.57 -1.46
CA ALA A 103 22.51 2.96 -1.86
C ALA A 103 22.85 2.52 -3.30
N THR A 104 22.06 1.63 -3.88
CA THR A 104 22.48 0.84 -5.03
C THR A 104 21.75 1.14 -6.32
N LYS A 105 20.53 1.67 -6.25
CA LYS A 105 19.71 1.98 -7.42
C LYS A 105 19.62 0.76 -8.34
N THR A 106 19.29 -0.40 -7.79
CA THR A 106 19.23 -1.61 -8.61
C THR A 106 18.07 -1.51 -9.59
N THR A 107 18.35 -1.74 -10.87
CA THR A 107 17.35 -1.64 -11.94
C THR A 107 17.43 -2.86 -12.85
N SER A 108 16.35 -3.13 -13.57
CA SER A 108 16.31 -4.17 -14.61
C SER A 108 15.50 -3.69 -15.79
N GLY A 109 15.98 -3.94 -17.01
CA GLY A 109 15.19 -3.75 -18.22
C GLY A 109 14.01 -4.73 -18.31
N ARG A 110 13.07 -4.44 -19.22
CA ARG A 110 12.07 -5.44 -19.63
C ARG A 110 12.80 -6.58 -20.33
N GLY A 111 12.40 -7.81 -20.03
CA GLY A 111 12.98 -8.97 -20.68
C GLY A 111 12.75 -8.94 -22.19
N VAL A 112 13.74 -9.44 -22.93
CA VAL A 112 13.77 -9.46 -24.40
C VAL A 112 13.64 -10.89 -24.89
N ARG A 113 12.95 -11.09 -26.01
CA ARG A 113 12.96 -12.37 -26.72
C ARG A 113 14.10 -12.37 -27.72
N TYR A 114 14.91 -13.41 -27.73
CA TYR A 114 15.97 -13.62 -28.71
C TYR A 114 15.50 -14.69 -29.72
N PRO A 115 14.91 -14.30 -30.86
CA PRO A 115 14.51 -15.26 -31.87
C PRO A 115 15.75 -15.83 -32.59
N ASP A 116 15.80 -17.15 -32.77
CA ASP A 116 16.87 -17.88 -33.48
C ASP A 116 16.36 -18.74 -34.66
N ALA A 117 15.35 -18.23 -35.38
CA ALA A 117 14.75 -18.74 -36.64
C ALA A 117 13.53 -19.69 -36.55
N GLY A 118 12.93 -19.84 -35.36
CA GLY A 118 11.69 -20.55 -35.08
C GLY A 118 10.49 -19.63 -34.83
N ASP A 119 9.35 -20.21 -34.45
CA ASP A 119 8.12 -19.45 -34.18
C ASP A 119 8.30 -18.51 -32.96
N PRO A 120 8.03 -17.21 -33.08
CA PRO A 120 8.15 -16.22 -32.00
C PRO A 120 7.56 -16.65 -30.63
N HIS A 121 6.52 -17.48 -30.61
CA HIS A 121 5.87 -17.92 -29.37
C HIS A 121 6.71 -18.89 -28.52
N ILE A 122 7.72 -19.57 -29.09
CA ILE A 122 8.53 -20.57 -28.36
C ILE A 122 9.69 -19.94 -27.59
N TYR A 123 10.06 -18.70 -27.91
CA TYR A 123 11.24 -18.07 -27.33
C TYR A 123 10.97 -17.58 -25.91
N PRO A 124 11.71 -18.05 -24.90
CA PRO A 124 11.58 -17.52 -23.56
C PRO A 124 11.93 -16.03 -23.54
N ILE A 125 11.31 -15.31 -22.60
CA ILE A 125 11.66 -13.92 -22.32
C ILE A 125 12.86 -13.96 -21.39
N HIS A 126 13.99 -13.43 -21.86
CA HIS A 126 15.24 -13.40 -21.10
C HIS A 126 15.37 -12.05 -20.40
N THR A 127 15.73 -12.07 -19.12
CA THR A 127 16.25 -10.88 -18.44
C THR A 127 17.72 -10.68 -18.84
N GLU A 128 18.18 -9.43 -18.84
CA GLU A 128 19.57 -9.10 -19.19
C GLU A 128 20.58 -9.73 -18.22
N ASN A 129 20.18 -9.95 -16.97
CA ASN A 129 20.99 -10.57 -15.93
C ASN A 129 20.11 -11.50 -15.08
N THR A 130 20.63 -12.69 -14.74
CA THR A 130 19.94 -13.70 -13.92
C THR A 130 20.17 -13.53 -12.42
N GLY A 131 21.13 -12.72 -12.01
CA GLY A 131 21.47 -12.44 -10.61
C GLY A 131 21.18 -11.01 -10.15
N ALA A 132 20.48 -10.22 -10.97
CA ALA A 132 20.08 -8.86 -10.64
C ALA A 132 18.56 -8.77 -10.53
N PHE A 133 18.10 -8.17 -9.44
CA PHE A 133 16.70 -7.85 -9.21
C PHE A 133 16.57 -6.34 -9.09
N PRO A 134 15.50 -5.72 -9.63
CA PRO A 134 15.30 -4.29 -9.48
C PRO A 134 14.75 -3.96 -8.09
N ASP A 135 15.01 -2.74 -7.63
CA ASP A 135 14.22 -2.16 -6.56
C ASP A 135 12.76 -2.08 -6.98
N ALA A 136 11.87 -2.26 -6.01
CA ALA A 136 10.45 -2.25 -6.29
C ALA A 136 9.62 -1.73 -5.13
N PHE A 137 8.44 -1.22 -5.46
CA PHE A 137 7.44 -0.78 -4.51
C PHE A 137 6.07 -1.25 -4.99
N CYS A 138 5.20 -1.62 -4.06
CA CYS A 138 3.83 -1.98 -4.37
C CYS A 138 2.87 -1.36 -3.37
N ALA A 139 1.84 -0.69 -3.86
CA ALA A 139 0.63 -0.43 -3.08
C ALA A 139 -0.43 -1.48 -3.43
N MET A 140 -0.88 -2.21 -2.43
CA MET A 140 -1.98 -3.16 -2.54
C MET A 140 -3.23 -2.52 -1.95
N VAL A 141 -4.31 -2.62 -2.70
CA VAL A 141 -5.63 -2.14 -2.30
C VAL A 141 -6.65 -3.24 -2.58
N PRO A 142 -7.80 -3.28 -1.89
CA PRO A 142 -8.90 -4.18 -2.24
C PRO A 142 -9.31 -4.05 -3.71
N LYS A 143 -10.23 -4.84 -4.26
CA LYS A 143 -10.89 -4.48 -5.52
C LYS A 143 -12.25 -3.83 -5.27
N ARG A 144 -12.92 -4.30 -4.21
CA ARG A 144 -14.15 -3.69 -3.70
C ARG A 144 -13.79 -2.40 -2.96
N ARG A 145 -14.43 -1.29 -3.30
CA ARG A 145 -14.27 0.02 -2.65
C ARG A 145 -15.52 0.34 -1.84
N GLY A 146 -15.39 1.19 -0.83
CA GLY A 146 -16.54 1.71 -0.07
C GLY A 146 -16.51 1.42 1.43
N PRO A 147 -17.42 2.06 2.19
CA PRO A 147 -17.41 2.11 3.65
C PRO A 147 -17.68 0.77 4.36
N GLN A 148 -18.00 -0.29 3.61
CA GLN A 148 -18.24 -1.64 4.14
C GLN A 148 -17.32 -2.68 3.48
N SER A 149 -16.27 -2.25 2.77
CA SER A 149 -15.33 -3.21 2.22
C SER A 149 -14.60 -3.91 3.36
N PRO A 150 -14.62 -5.25 3.43
CA PRO A 150 -13.79 -5.95 4.39
C PRO A 150 -12.32 -5.71 4.05
N TYR A 151 -11.46 -5.97 5.04
CA TYR A 151 -10.03 -6.10 4.85
C TYR A 151 -9.77 -7.42 4.12
N PRO A 152 -9.28 -7.39 2.87
CA PRO A 152 -8.85 -8.62 2.23
C PRO A 152 -7.70 -9.25 3.02
N SER A 153 -7.48 -10.54 2.81
CA SER A 153 -6.28 -11.20 3.33
C SER A 153 -5.00 -10.44 2.94
N MET A 154 -4.09 -10.26 3.90
CA MET A 154 -2.75 -9.71 3.61
C MET A 154 -1.91 -10.64 2.72
N MET A 155 -2.36 -11.88 2.51
CA MET A 155 -1.78 -12.83 1.56
C MET A 155 -2.22 -12.55 0.12
N MET A 156 -2.27 -11.29 -0.27
CA MET A 156 -2.66 -10.80 -1.60
C MET A 156 -4.14 -11.06 -1.93
N GLY A 157 -5.02 -10.86 -0.97
CA GLY A 157 -6.47 -11.04 -1.10
C GLY A 157 -6.92 -12.50 -1.10
N GLU A 158 -8.15 -12.71 -1.51
CA GLU A 158 -8.77 -14.03 -1.67
C GLU A 158 -9.82 -13.99 -2.78
N LYS A 159 -10.40 -15.14 -3.15
CA LYS A 159 -11.38 -15.19 -4.26
C LYS A 159 -12.61 -14.30 -4.02
N ALA A 160 -13.10 -14.25 -2.78
CA ALA A 160 -14.27 -13.43 -2.42
C ALA A 160 -13.93 -11.94 -2.35
N ASP A 161 -12.69 -11.62 -1.97
CA ASP A 161 -12.19 -10.27 -1.75
C ASP A 161 -10.82 -10.12 -2.43
N PRO A 162 -10.79 -9.99 -3.77
CA PRO A 162 -9.57 -9.81 -4.52
C PRO A 162 -8.97 -8.42 -4.28
N VAL A 163 -7.72 -8.24 -4.68
CA VAL A 163 -6.93 -7.01 -4.56
C VAL A 163 -6.40 -6.56 -5.92
N GLU A 164 -6.11 -5.27 -6.01
CA GLU A 164 -5.31 -4.67 -7.06
C GLU A 164 -3.94 -4.28 -6.49
N LEU A 165 -2.91 -4.44 -7.32
CA LEU A 165 -1.52 -4.18 -6.96
C LEU A 165 -0.96 -3.16 -7.93
N TYR A 166 -0.57 -2.01 -7.39
CA TYR A 166 0.10 -0.94 -8.12
C TYR A 166 1.60 -1.17 -7.93
N TYR A 167 2.16 -2.00 -8.81
CA TYR A 167 3.50 -2.55 -8.66
C TYR A 167 4.49 -1.80 -9.56
N TRP A 168 5.37 -1.04 -8.93
CA TRP A 168 6.44 -0.34 -9.61
C TRP A 168 7.76 -1.10 -9.46
N ARG A 169 8.51 -1.19 -10.56
CA ARG A 169 9.87 -1.75 -10.60
C ARG A 169 10.83 -0.79 -11.30
N ALA A 170 12.00 -0.59 -10.71
CA ALA A 170 13.05 0.25 -11.27
C ALA A 170 13.53 -0.30 -12.63
N GLY A 171 13.50 0.55 -13.66
CA GLY A 171 13.83 0.18 -15.05
C GLY A 171 12.67 -0.41 -15.87
N VAL A 172 11.56 -0.81 -15.23
CA VAL A 172 10.38 -1.39 -15.92
C VAL A 172 9.18 -0.43 -15.93
N GLY A 173 8.97 0.29 -14.81
CA GLY A 173 7.83 1.19 -14.60
C GLY A 173 6.73 0.61 -13.71
N LEU A 174 5.59 1.31 -13.66
CA LEU A 174 4.41 0.89 -12.92
C LEU A 174 3.55 -0.08 -13.74
N GLU A 175 3.07 -1.14 -13.11
CA GLU A 175 2.12 -2.11 -13.65
C GLU A 175 0.94 -2.26 -12.69
N LEU A 176 -0.27 -2.38 -13.26
CA LEU A 176 -1.46 -2.73 -12.50
C LEU A 176 -1.68 -4.23 -12.60
N LEU A 177 -1.60 -4.92 -11.46
CA LEU A 177 -1.83 -6.35 -11.34
C LEU A 177 -3.08 -6.61 -10.51
N ALA A 178 -3.68 -7.78 -10.68
CA ALA A 178 -4.76 -8.29 -9.85
C ALA A 178 -4.30 -9.56 -9.13
N ALA A 179 -4.79 -9.77 -7.91
CA ALA A 179 -4.59 -11.01 -7.17
C ALA A 179 -5.82 -11.37 -6.35
N HIS A 180 -5.99 -12.65 -6.07
CA HIS A 180 -7.04 -13.22 -5.24
C HIS A 180 -6.45 -14.33 -4.34
N GLY A 181 -5.28 -14.05 -3.77
CA GLY A 181 -4.46 -14.95 -2.98
C GLY A 181 -3.01 -15.04 -3.48
N ARG A 182 -2.14 -15.62 -2.66
CA ARG A 182 -0.75 -15.89 -3.04
C ARG A 182 -0.68 -16.71 -4.33
N ALA A 183 0.30 -16.39 -5.18
CA ALA A 183 0.54 -17.06 -6.47
C ALA A 183 -0.61 -16.97 -7.49
N SER A 184 -1.52 -15.99 -7.35
CA SER A 184 -2.58 -15.71 -8.32
C SER A 184 -2.39 -14.41 -9.10
N THR A 185 -1.24 -13.77 -8.95
CA THR A 185 -0.95 -12.47 -9.58
C THR A 185 -1.04 -12.56 -11.09
N ALA A 186 -1.85 -11.69 -11.69
CA ALA A 186 -2.03 -11.59 -13.13
C ALA A 186 -2.13 -10.10 -13.54
N PRO A 187 -1.95 -9.77 -14.82
CA PRO A 187 -2.24 -8.41 -15.31
C PRO A 187 -3.66 -7.97 -14.93
N GLY A 188 -3.79 -6.80 -14.31
CA GLY A 188 -5.03 -6.29 -13.72
C GLY A 188 -5.69 -5.14 -14.48
N GLY A 189 -4.98 -4.54 -15.43
CA GLY A 189 -5.49 -3.44 -16.25
C GLY A 189 -4.37 -2.53 -16.75
N THR A 190 -4.73 -1.29 -17.07
CA THR A 190 -3.78 -0.28 -17.54
C THR A 190 -3.03 0.35 -16.37
N ALA A 191 -1.73 0.58 -16.56
CA ALA A 191 -0.91 1.33 -15.62
C ALA A 191 -1.49 2.73 -15.38
N GLN A 192 -1.44 3.18 -14.13
CA GLN A 192 -1.83 4.54 -13.77
C GLN A 192 -0.68 5.52 -13.98
N PRO A 193 -0.95 6.84 -14.02
CA PRO A 193 0.10 7.84 -13.97
C PRO A 193 1.01 7.65 -12.76
N PHE A 194 2.31 7.79 -12.98
CA PHE A 194 3.33 7.68 -11.95
C PHE A 194 4.55 8.52 -12.32
N ALA A 195 5.40 8.79 -11.33
CA ALA A 195 6.72 9.35 -11.54
C ALA A 195 7.70 8.68 -10.57
N ALA A 196 8.91 8.39 -11.02
CA ALA A 196 9.95 7.84 -10.17
C ALA A 196 11.26 8.59 -10.41
N ARG A 197 11.90 9.02 -9.34
CA ARG A 197 13.18 9.73 -9.37
C ARG A 197 14.11 9.11 -8.34
N TYR A 198 15.34 8.82 -8.77
CA TYR A 198 16.42 8.49 -7.85
C TYR A 198 17.34 9.69 -7.68
N HIS A 199 17.54 10.13 -6.45
CA HIS A 199 18.36 11.28 -6.10
C HIS A 199 18.88 11.13 -4.67
N ASP A 200 20.08 11.61 -4.37
CA ASP A 200 20.72 11.56 -3.04
C ASP A 200 20.69 10.20 -2.33
N GLY A 201 20.94 9.11 -3.07
CA GLY A 201 20.99 7.77 -2.48
C GLY A 201 19.62 7.26 -2.02
N GLY A 202 18.56 7.62 -2.76
CA GLY A 202 17.23 7.12 -2.47
C GLY A 202 16.26 7.30 -3.64
N TRP A 203 15.17 6.54 -3.55
CA TRP A 203 14.05 6.63 -4.48
C TRP A 203 12.97 7.56 -3.94
N THR A 204 12.39 8.34 -4.83
CA THR A 204 11.09 9.00 -4.67
C THR A 204 10.15 8.47 -5.74
N LEU A 205 9.04 7.90 -5.33
CA LEU A 205 8.02 7.32 -6.20
C LEU A 205 6.67 7.97 -5.93
N ILE A 206 6.03 8.46 -6.99
CA ILE A 206 4.67 8.97 -6.97
C ILE A 206 3.76 8.02 -7.74
N VAL A 207 2.68 7.57 -7.12
CA VAL A 207 1.69 6.65 -7.71
C VAL A 207 0.29 7.19 -7.49
N VAL A 208 -0.54 7.13 -8.54
CA VAL A 208 -1.96 7.50 -8.47
C VAL A 208 -2.82 6.25 -8.29
N LEU A 209 -3.65 6.26 -7.24
CA LEU A 209 -4.63 5.23 -6.93
C LEU A 209 -6.05 5.78 -7.15
N PRO A 210 -6.74 5.40 -8.24
CA PRO A 210 -8.03 5.98 -8.58
C PRO A 210 -9.15 5.54 -7.63
N SER A 211 -10.09 6.46 -7.37
CA SER A 211 -11.39 6.17 -6.77
C SER A 211 -11.34 5.43 -5.42
N LEU A 212 -10.40 5.80 -4.54
CA LEU A 212 -10.32 5.25 -3.19
C LEU A 212 -11.24 6.02 -2.25
N THR A 213 -12.32 5.40 -1.78
CA THR A 213 -13.18 6.01 -0.77
C THR A 213 -12.41 6.29 0.53
N PRO A 214 -12.81 7.28 1.35
CA PRO A 214 -12.23 7.47 2.68
C PRO A 214 -12.21 6.17 3.48
N LYS A 215 -11.15 5.96 4.29
CA LYS A 215 -10.91 4.73 5.06
C LYS A 215 -10.74 3.45 4.22
N THR A 216 -10.49 3.55 2.91
CA THR A 216 -10.11 2.36 2.14
C THR A 216 -8.79 1.82 2.68
N PRO A 217 -8.69 0.52 2.99
CA PRO A 217 -7.45 -0.06 3.48
C PRO A 217 -6.42 -0.17 2.35
N LEU A 218 -5.18 0.11 2.68
CA LEU A 218 -4.00 0.07 1.83
C LEU A 218 -2.90 -0.71 2.56
N CYS A 219 -2.13 -1.54 1.87
CA CYS A 219 -0.88 -2.03 2.43
C CYS A 219 0.22 -1.92 1.40
N PHE A 220 1.45 -1.92 1.86
CA PHE A 220 2.61 -1.61 1.05
C PHE A 220 3.59 -2.76 1.07
N ALA A 221 4.36 -2.90 0.00
CA ALA A 221 5.53 -3.74 -0.03
C ALA A 221 6.69 -3.01 -0.72
N VAL A 222 7.91 -3.31 -0.29
CA VAL A 222 9.14 -2.79 -0.87
C VAL A 222 10.15 -3.92 -1.02
N TRP A 223 10.91 -3.86 -2.10
CA TRP A 223 11.98 -4.81 -2.43
C TRP A 223 13.26 -4.01 -2.66
N ASP A 224 14.33 -4.49 -2.02
CA ASP A 224 15.71 -4.06 -2.23
C ASP A 224 16.41 -5.07 -3.14
N GLY A 225 16.77 -4.65 -4.34
CA GLY A 225 17.35 -5.54 -5.33
C GLY A 225 18.80 -5.94 -5.04
N GLU A 226 19.58 -5.11 -4.31
CA GLU A 226 20.93 -5.49 -3.83
C GLU A 226 20.81 -6.68 -2.88
N ARG A 227 19.80 -6.66 -2.02
CA ARG A 227 19.46 -7.78 -1.11
C ARG A 227 18.78 -8.96 -1.80
N GLN A 228 18.76 -8.99 -3.14
CA GLN A 228 18.17 -10.06 -3.95
C GLN A 228 16.69 -10.29 -3.62
N GLN A 229 15.97 -9.23 -3.21
CA GLN A 229 14.55 -9.32 -2.90
C GLN A 229 13.74 -9.37 -4.19
N ARG A 230 12.83 -10.35 -4.27
CA ARG A 230 11.93 -10.58 -5.40
C ARG A 230 10.77 -11.46 -4.97
N ASP A 231 9.69 -11.45 -5.75
CA ASP A 231 8.50 -12.26 -5.49
C ASP A 231 8.00 -12.05 -4.04
N GLY A 232 7.87 -13.10 -3.24
CA GLY A 232 7.45 -13.02 -1.86
C GLY A 232 8.58 -12.74 -0.87
N LEU A 233 9.85 -12.68 -1.30
CA LEU A 233 10.96 -12.23 -0.45
C LEU A 233 11.00 -10.70 -0.48
N LYS A 234 10.45 -10.06 0.54
CA LYS A 234 10.22 -8.62 0.60
C LYS A 234 9.92 -8.14 2.00
N TYR A 235 9.83 -6.82 2.13
CA TYR A 235 9.19 -6.20 3.28
C TYR A 235 7.74 -5.83 2.94
N PHE A 236 6.82 -6.04 3.86
CA PHE A 236 5.40 -5.69 3.71
C PHE A 236 4.84 -5.00 4.96
N SER A 237 3.89 -4.10 4.79
CA SER A 237 3.22 -3.44 5.91
C SER A 237 1.96 -4.18 6.33
N LEU A 238 1.48 -3.88 7.54
CA LEU A 238 0.07 -4.11 7.88
C LEU A 238 -0.84 -3.16 7.10
N TRP A 239 -2.14 -3.30 7.29
CA TRP A 239 -3.12 -2.38 6.71
C TRP A 239 -2.99 -0.98 7.29
N TYR A 240 -3.11 0.00 6.41
CA TYR A 240 -3.26 1.42 6.67
C TYR A 240 -4.63 1.88 6.16
N GLU A 241 -5.21 2.89 6.78
CA GLU A 241 -6.39 3.60 6.25
C GLU A 241 -6.01 5.02 5.88
N ALA A 242 -6.35 5.44 4.66
CA ALA A 242 -6.24 6.82 4.21
C ALA A 242 -7.30 7.68 4.91
N GLN A 243 -6.85 8.58 5.81
CA GLN A 243 -7.68 9.43 6.68
C GLN A 243 -7.51 10.91 6.36
#